data_AF-A0A9X9X3U4-F1
#
_entry.id   AF-A0A9X9X3U4-F1
#
_cell.length_a   1.000
_cell.length_b   1.000
_cell.length_c   1.000
_cell.angle_alpha   90.00
_cell.angle_beta   90.00
_cell.angle_gamma   90.00
#
_symmetry.space_group_name_H-M   'P 1'
#
loop_
_entity.id
_entity.type
_entity.pdbx_description
1 polymer ?
#
loop_
_entity_poly.entity_id
_entity_poly.type
_entity_poly.pdbx_seq_one_letter_code
_entity_poly.pdbx_strand_id
1 'polypeptide(L)'
;MLDAFEARLADLFADRLVGVPDLLAPQRGLPAAAPDSGILPVLRVTGVSAAPLLGDDAPQLRRLPGGLGLRTVLELRGVVAMDLVPAAAITRDAWLRALDALLVAFQAGDVRSGAAFADGSDQGFALRGFRFSDAAQQEDAPGRLRATFAFEGDFWPVRPEEEGPAIAAIPARLVSLPPGVPDDLVARAGGPDLLIPVALDLRALGAGPPRVVARLRGATPPGSLPGDPAGAPPGFTGFPVDAEGIARIVFRPPATLAAPAHAGIQVALAGAGRSTVPLAEIVVRVLP
;
A
#
# COMPACT_ATOMS: atom_id res chain seq x y z
N MET A 1 11.62 -0.24 -8.74
CA MET A 1 11.33 1.15 -9.17
C MET A 1 10.55 1.89 -8.09
N LEU A 2 9.28 1.54 -7.81
CA LEU A 2 8.49 2.23 -6.77
C LEU A 2 9.10 2.14 -5.36
N ASP A 3 9.60 0.97 -4.95
CA ASP A 3 10.28 0.81 -3.66
C ASP A 3 11.54 1.70 -3.54
N ALA A 4 12.24 1.93 -4.66
CA ALA A 4 13.42 2.81 -4.71
C ALA A 4 13.00 4.28 -4.68
N PHE A 5 11.89 4.64 -5.35
CA PHE A 5 11.27 5.94 -5.23
C PHE A 5 10.83 6.23 -3.78
N GLU A 6 10.16 5.29 -3.11
CA GLU A 6 9.78 5.42 -1.69
C GLU A 6 10.99 5.57 -0.75
N ALA A 7 12.06 4.81 -0.99
CA ALA A 7 13.30 4.96 -0.25
C ALA A 7 13.88 6.36 -0.43
N ARG A 8 13.99 6.83 -1.68
CA ARG A 8 14.55 8.14 -1.98
C ARG A 8 13.70 9.28 -1.42
N LEU A 9 12.38 9.09 -1.42
CA LEU A 9 11.43 10.01 -0.80
C LEU A 9 11.69 10.12 0.71
N ALA A 10 11.85 8.99 1.41
CA ALA A 10 12.17 8.98 2.83
C ALA A 10 13.52 9.65 3.12
N ASP A 11 14.55 9.36 2.33
CA ASP A 11 15.88 9.96 2.49
C ASP A 11 15.83 11.49 2.26
N LEU A 12 15.18 11.95 1.18
CA LEU A 12 15.04 13.37 0.89
C LEU A 12 14.35 14.12 2.04
N PHE A 13 13.28 13.54 2.59
CA PHE A 13 12.57 14.16 3.72
C PHE A 13 13.36 14.08 5.01
N ALA A 14 14.10 13.00 5.24
CA ALA A 14 15.02 12.91 6.36
C ALA A 14 16.01 14.06 6.30
N ASP A 15 16.66 14.29 5.16
CA ASP A 15 17.63 15.36 4.93
C ASP A 15 17.03 16.76 5.09
N ARG A 16 15.84 16.99 4.53
CA ARG A 16 15.19 18.32 4.54
C ARG A 16 14.61 18.73 5.88
N LEU A 17 14.22 17.75 6.67
CA LEU A 17 13.60 17.96 7.97
C LEU A 17 14.59 17.76 9.12
N VAL A 18 15.88 17.58 8.80
CA VAL A 18 16.95 17.58 9.80
C VAL A 18 16.86 18.85 10.64
N GLY A 19 16.82 18.67 11.96
CA GLY A 19 16.84 19.76 12.92
C GLY A 19 15.47 20.39 13.19
N VAL A 20 14.38 19.89 12.59
CA VAL A 20 13.03 20.26 13.02
C VAL A 20 12.77 19.66 14.41
N PRO A 21 12.50 20.47 15.45
CA PRO A 21 12.23 19.97 16.78
C PRO A 21 11.02 19.03 16.79
N ASP A 22 11.05 18.02 17.65
CA ASP A 22 9.97 17.06 17.86
C ASP A 22 9.63 16.16 16.64
N LEU A 23 10.29 16.34 15.49
CA LEU A 23 10.10 15.48 14.32
C LEU A 23 11.14 14.36 14.29
N LEU A 24 10.67 13.12 14.18
CA LEU A 24 11.53 11.96 14.01
C LEU A 24 11.90 11.73 12.54
N ALA A 25 12.93 10.93 12.30
CA ALA A 25 13.31 10.51 10.95
C ALA A 25 12.13 9.77 10.27
N PRO A 26 11.82 10.10 9.00
CA PRO A 26 10.74 9.43 8.28
C PRO A 26 10.94 7.92 8.18
N GLN A 27 9.85 7.16 8.30
CA GLN A 27 9.83 5.71 8.13
C GLN A 27 8.98 5.28 6.93
N ARG A 28 9.28 4.10 6.41
CA ARG A 28 8.48 3.43 5.37
C ARG A 28 7.54 2.44 6.05
N GLY A 29 6.23 2.64 5.87
CA GLY A 29 5.18 1.80 6.45
C GLY A 29 4.76 2.18 7.88
N LEU A 30 3.51 1.81 8.26
CA LEU A 30 2.96 2.13 9.58
C LEU A 30 3.79 1.40 10.65
N PRO A 31 4.22 2.07 11.73
CA PRO A 31 4.77 1.37 12.88
C PRO A 31 3.66 0.55 13.57
N ALA A 32 4.06 -0.54 14.23
CA ALA A 32 3.16 -1.36 15.04
C ALA A 32 2.63 -0.63 16.29
N ALA A 33 3.36 0.39 16.77
CA ALA A 33 3.00 1.20 17.91
C ALA A 33 3.28 2.69 17.63
N ALA A 34 2.63 3.58 18.38
CA ALA A 34 2.96 5.00 18.35
C ALA A 34 4.40 5.22 18.88
N PRO A 35 5.11 6.28 18.45
CA PRO A 35 6.44 6.56 18.96
C PRO A 35 6.36 6.98 20.43
N ASP A 36 7.40 6.64 21.20
CA ASP A 36 7.52 7.02 22.62
C ASP A 36 7.70 8.54 22.81
N SER A 37 8.20 9.24 21.78
CA SER A 37 8.41 10.69 21.78
C SER A 37 8.29 11.27 20.38
N GLY A 38 8.05 12.58 20.29
CA GLY A 38 8.03 13.29 19.01
C GLY A 38 6.85 12.92 18.10
N ILE A 39 7.03 13.20 16.82
CA ILE A 39 6.08 12.97 15.73
C ILE A 39 6.81 12.17 14.66
N LEU A 40 6.30 11.00 14.34
CA LEU A 40 6.87 10.11 13.33
C LEU A 40 6.18 10.31 11.97
N PRO A 41 6.87 10.79 10.94
CA PRO A 41 6.37 10.78 9.57
C PRO A 41 6.47 9.38 8.97
N VAL A 42 5.37 8.89 8.41
CA VAL A 42 5.29 7.60 7.74
C VAL A 42 4.90 7.82 6.28
N LEU A 43 5.81 7.48 5.37
CA LEU A 43 5.66 7.68 3.94
C LEU A 43 5.20 6.41 3.23
N ARG A 44 4.22 6.54 2.34
CA ARG A 44 3.72 5.45 1.49
C ARG A 44 3.21 5.94 0.14
N VAL A 45 3.44 5.18 -0.91
CA VAL A 45 2.72 5.36 -2.18
C VAL A 45 1.34 4.71 -2.05
N THR A 46 0.29 5.53 -2.09
CA THR A 46 -1.12 5.15 -1.92
C THR A 46 -1.92 5.10 -3.22
N GLY A 47 -1.28 5.24 -4.36
CA GLY A 47 -1.91 4.92 -5.64
C GLY A 47 -0.92 5.13 -6.78
N VAL A 48 -0.97 4.29 -7.80
CA VAL A 48 -0.18 4.46 -9.01
C VAL A 48 -1.02 4.06 -10.21
N SER A 49 -1.02 4.91 -11.21
CA SER A 49 -1.64 4.69 -12.51
C SER A 49 -0.61 4.94 -13.58
N ALA A 50 -0.56 4.08 -14.60
CA ALA A 50 0.19 4.39 -15.81
C ALA A 50 -0.66 5.31 -16.68
N ALA A 51 -0.03 6.26 -17.38
CA ALA A 51 -0.73 7.00 -18.42
C ALA A 51 -1.26 6.01 -19.48
N PRO A 52 -2.50 6.16 -19.97
CA PRO A 52 -3.04 5.26 -20.99
C PRO A 52 -2.15 5.32 -22.23
N LEU A 53 -1.66 4.16 -22.67
CA LEU A 53 -0.94 4.02 -23.92
C LEU A 53 -1.92 4.36 -25.06
N LEU A 54 -1.66 5.45 -25.77
CA LEU A 54 -2.37 5.81 -26.99
C LEU A 54 -1.83 4.93 -28.13
N GLY A 55 -2.49 3.81 -28.43
CA GLY A 55 -2.18 2.92 -29.57
C GLY A 55 -1.68 1.53 -29.18
N ASP A 56 -1.34 0.72 -30.20
CA ASP A 56 -0.77 -0.64 -30.07
C ASP A 56 0.28 -0.68 -28.95
N ASP A 57 0.33 -1.79 -28.19
CA ASP A 57 1.10 -2.07 -26.96
C ASP A 57 2.65 -1.86 -27.03
N ALA A 58 3.13 -1.00 -27.93
CA ALA A 58 4.51 -0.65 -28.13
C ALA A 58 5.10 0.05 -26.89
N PRO A 59 6.30 -0.35 -26.46
CA PRO A 59 7.01 0.29 -25.36
C PRO A 59 7.26 1.78 -25.66
N GLN A 60 6.99 2.66 -24.70
CA GLN A 60 7.36 4.07 -24.83
C GLN A 60 8.87 4.21 -24.68
N LEU A 61 9.56 4.39 -25.81
CA LEU A 61 11.00 4.64 -25.82
C LEU A 61 11.28 6.14 -25.65
N ARG A 62 12.00 6.49 -24.59
CA ARG A 62 12.43 7.87 -24.33
C ARG A 62 13.91 7.97 -24.03
N ARG A 63 14.50 9.11 -24.41
CA ARG A 63 15.82 9.50 -23.96
C ARG A 63 15.68 10.21 -22.62
N LEU A 64 16.27 9.65 -21.59
CA LEU A 64 16.17 10.17 -20.23
C LEU A 64 17.27 11.19 -19.93
N PRO A 65 17.04 12.11 -18.98
CA PRO A 65 18.08 13.00 -18.48
C PRO A 65 19.30 12.20 -18.00
N GLY A 66 20.49 12.49 -18.55
CA GLY A 66 21.74 11.79 -18.22
C GLY A 66 21.95 10.43 -18.91
N GLY A 67 20.98 9.92 -19.68
CA GLY A 67 21.08 8.65 -20.39
C GLY A 67 21.74 8.76 -21.77
N LEU A 68 22.62 7.81 -22.11
CA LEU A 68 23.28 7.76 -23.42
C LEU A 68 22.37 7.22 -24.55
N GLY A 69 21.32 6.46 -24.23
CA GLY A 69 20.42 5.80 -25.19
C GLY A 69 18.94 5.98 -24.90
N LEU A 70 18.09 5.47 -25.81
CA LEU A 70 16.66 5.31 -25.58
C LEU A 70 16.42 4.19 -24.58
N ARG A 71 15.42 4.36 -23.72
CA ARG A 71 14.99 3.35 -22.75
C ARG A 71 13.48 3.19 -22.79
N THR A 72 13.00 2.00 -22.45
CA THR A 72 11.59 1.78 -22.18
C THR A 72 11.20 2.50 -20.90
N VAL A 73 10.19 3.35 -21.00
CA VAL A 73 9.72 4.20 -19.91
C VAL A 73 8.24 3.95 -19.67
N LEU A 74 7.86 3.96 -18.40
CA LEU A 74 6.49 4.01 -17.93
C LEU A 74 6.22 5.41 -17.39
N GLU A 75 5.31 6.13 -18.03
CA GLU A 75 4.77 7.35 -17.44
C GLU A 75 3.81 6.99 -16.32
N LEU A 76 4.20 7.28 -15.08
CA LEU A 76 3.38 7.01 -13.90
C LEU A 76 2.86 8.31 -13.30
N ARG A 77 1.60 8.27 -12.90
CA ARG A 77 0.93 9.28 -12.07
C ARG A 77 0.39 8.58 -10.83
N GLY A 78 0.62 9.15 -9.67
CA GLY A 78 0.23 8.49 -8.44
C GLY A 78 0.07 9.42 -7.27
N VAL A 79 -0.19 8.80 -6.13
CA VAL A 79 -0.44 9.45 -4.87
C VAL A 79 0.52 8.89 -3.84
N VAL A 80 1.09 9.78 -3.04
CA VAL A 80 1.87 9.49 -1.85
C VAL A 80 1.09 10.01 -0.65
N ALA A 81 0.89 9.19 0.36
CA ALA A 81 0.43 9.63 1.67
C ALA A 81 1.60 9.70 2.65
N MET A 82 1.61 10.76 3.45
CA MET A 82 2.43 10.89 4.64
C MET A 82 1.50 10.90 5.86
N ASP A 83 1.54 9.85 6.66
CA ASP A 83 0.86 9.82 7.96
C ASP A 83 1.80 10.43 9.01
N LEU A 84 1.33 11.42 9.76
CA LEU A 84 2.02 11.96 10.93
C LEU A 84 1.46 11.27 12.17
N VAL A 85 2.31 10.51 12.85
CA VAL A 85 1.96 9.74 14.04
C VAL A 85 2.58 10.41 15.27
N PRO A 86 1.81 11.17 16.07
CA PRO A 86 2.33 11.78 17.29
C PRO A 86 2.51 10.75 18.41
N ALA A 87 3.48 11.00 19.28
CA ALA A 87 3.52 10.43 20.62
C ALA A 87 2.37 11.00 21.48
N ALA A 88 1.91 10.23 22.46
CA ALA A 88 0.76 10.59 23.30
C ALA A 88 0.92 11.93 24.05
N ALA A 89 2.16 12.32 24.37
CA ALA A 89 2.48 13.52 25.14
C ALA A 89 2.80 14.76 24.27
N ILE A 90 2.56 14.71 22.95
CA ILE A 90 2.86 15.85 22.07
C ILE A 90 1.97 17.05 22.37
N THR A 91 2.60 18.23 22.47
CA THR A 91 1.88 19.49 22.64
C THR A 91 1.34 19.99 21.31
N ARG A 92 0.24 20.75 21.36
CA ARG A 92 -0.34 21.39 20.18
C ARG A 92 0.65 22.27 19.43
N ASP A 93 1.51 22.99 20.15
CA ASP A 93 2.50 23.88 19.54
C ASP A 93 3.60 23.10 18.82
N ALA A 94 4.07 21.99 19.40
CA ALA A 94 5.01 21.08 18.73
C ALA A 94 4.39 20.51 17.46
N TRP A 95 3.12 20.11 17.52
CA TRP A 95 2.36 19.62 16.37
C TRP A 95 2.25 20.64 15.24
N LEU A 96 1.87 21.89 15.57
CA LEU A 96 1.72 22.94 14.57
C LEU A 96 3.07 23.33 13.94
N ARG A 97 4.15 23.38 14.72
CA ARG A 97 5.50 23.64 14.20
C ARG A 97 5.98 22.54 13.25
N ALA A 98 5.76 21.27 13.61
CA ALA A 98 6.11 20.14 12.76
C ALA A 98 5.33 20.17 11.43
N LEU A 99 4.03 20.47 11.50
CA LEU A 99 3.19 20.60 10.31
C LEU A 99 3.64 21.76 9.41
N ASP A 100 3.95 22.92 9.97
CA ASP A 100 4.44 24.08 9.22
C ASP A 100 5.78 23.76 8.53
N ALA A 101 6.74 23.19 9.26
CA ALA A 101 8.03 22.78 8.70
C ALA A 101 7.88 21.77 7.54
N LEU A 102 6.97 20.82 7.69
CA LEU A 102 6.61 19.88 6.63
C LEU A 102 6.06 20.61 5.40
N LEU A 103 5.03 21.44 5.58
CA LEU A 103 4.42 22.18 4.47
C LEU A 103 5.43 23.06 3.74
N VAL A 104 6.33 23.73 4.47
CA VAL A 104 7.43 24.52 3.89
C VAL A 104 8.39 23.63 3.08
N ALA A 105 8.81 22.48 3.63
CA ALA A 105 9.67 21.54 2.91
C ALA A 105 9.02 21.02 1.61
N PHE A 106 7.71 20.76 1.62
CA PHE A 106 6.97 20.31 0.44
C PHE A 106 6.76 21.40 -0.62
N GLN A 107 6.73 22.68 -0.22
CA GLN A 107 6.56 23.80 -1.15
C GLN A 107 7.87 24.25 -1.80
N ALA A 108 9.01 23.67 -1.40
CA ALA A 108 10.30 23.94 -2.02
C ALA A 108 10.24 23.70 -3.54
N GLY A 109 10.73 24.66 -4.34
CA GLY A 109 10.59 24.65 -5.80
C GLY A 109 11.25 23.45 -6.48
N ASP A 110 12.36 22.97 -5.91
CA ASP A 110 13.09 21.80 -6.37
C ASP A 110 12.39 20.48 -6.02
N VAL A 111 11.68 20.40 -4.90
CA VAL A 111 10.80 19.27 -4.57
C VAL A 111 9.63 19.24 -5.55
N ARG A 112 8.97 20.39 -5.78
CA ARG A 112 7.81 20.47 -6.68
C ARG A 112 8.12 20.13 -8.13
N SER A 113 9.31 20.49 -8.60
CA SER A 113 9.79 20.19 -9.95
C SER A 113 10.41 18.78 -10.08
N GLY A 114 10.59 18.06 -8.97
CA GLY A 114 11.26 16.76 -8.97
C GLY A 114 12.80 16.84 -8.97
N ALA A 115 13.37 18.03 -9.10
CA ALA A 115 14.82 18.23 -9.16
C ALA A 115 15.55 17.77 -7.89
N ALA A 116 14.93 17.90 -6.72
CA ALA A 116 15.50 17.45 -5.45
C ALA A 116 15.75 15.93 -5.39
N PHE A 117 15.11 15.16 -6.27
CA PHE A 117 15.26 13.71 -6.36
C PHE A 117 16.39 13.27 -7.30
N ALA A 118 16.89 14.19 -8.14
CA ALA A 118 17.99 13.93 -9.05
C ALA A 118 19.34 14.02 -8.30
N ASP A 119 19.91 12.89 -7.93
CA ASP A 119 21.25 12.79 -7.30
C ASP A 119 22.37 12.44 -8.31
N GLY A 120 22.03 12.35 -9.60
CA GLY A 120 22.94 11.96 -10.67
C GLY A 120 23.15 10.45 -10.80
N SER A 121 22.54 9.64 -9.93
CA SER A 121 22.54 8.18 -10.03
C SER A 121 21.30 7.66 -10.79
N ASP A 122 21.45 6.49 -11.41
CA ASP A 122 20.38 5.84 -12.15
C ASP A 122 19.44 5.07 -11.20
N GLN A 123 18.47 5.79 -10.62
CA GLN A 123 17.52 5.25 -9.63
C GLN A 123 16.30 4.56 -10.27
N GLY A 124 16.15 4.60 -11.59
CA GLY A 124 14.97 4.04 -12.27
C GLY A 124 13.74 4.94 -12.28
N PHE A 125 13.90 6.25 -11.99
CA PHE A 125 12.80 7.22 -12.08
C PHE A 125 13.28 8.67 -12.24
N ALA A 126 12.43 9.51 -12.85
CA ALA A 126 12.56 10.96 -12.90
C ALA A 126 11.18 11.59 -12.71
N LEU A 127 11.04 12.45 -11.69
CA LEU A 127 9.79 13.15 -11.44
C LEU A 127 9.69 14.41 -12.30
N ARG A 128 8.52 14.61 -12.90
CA ARG A 128 8.11 15.84 -13.59
C ARG A 128 7.35 16.78 -12.65
N GLY A 129 6.70 16.23 -11.62
CA GLY A 129 5.97 17.00 -10.64
C GLY A 129 5.72 16.24 -9.35
N PHE A 130 5.75 16.97 -8.23
CA PHE A 130 5.36 16.51 -6.91
C PHE A 130 4.57 17.61 -6.20
N ARG A 131 3.29 17.40 -5.89
CA ARG A 131 2.41 18.47 -5.43
C ARG A 131 1.60 18.04 -4.22
N PHE A 132 1.60 18.87 -3.18
CA PHE A 132 0.64 18.75 -2.09
C PHE A 132 -0.79 18.87 -2.64
N SER A 133 -1.64 17.94 -2.23
CA SER A 133 -3.04 17.85 -2.67
C SER A 133 -3.98 18.20 -1.52
N ASP A 134 -3.88 17.49 -0.40
CA ASP A 134 -4.70 17.74 0.78
C ASP A 134 -3.99 17.32 2.07
N ALA A 135 -4.58 17.74 3.20
CA ALA A 135 -4.26 17.21 4.51
C ALA A 135 -5.56 17.03 5.30
N ALA A 136 -5.75 15.85 5.89
CA ALA A 136 -6.94 15.52 6.65
C ALA A 136 -6.57 14.81 7.96
N GLN A 137 -7.36 15.05 8.99
CA GLN A 137 -7.29 14.22 10.20
C GLN A 137 -7.86 12.84 9.87
N GLN A 138 -7.20 11.79 10.38
CA GLN A 138 -7.69 10.43 10.24
C GLN A 138 -8.87 10.18 11.20
N GLU A 139 -10.03 9.81 10.66
CA GLU A 139 -11.24 9.53 11.45
C GLU A 139 -11.07 8.32 12.38
N ASP A 140 -10.31 7.33 11.91
CA ASP A 140 -9.99 6.06 12.58
C ASP A 140 -8.86 6.19 13.63
N ALA A 141 -8.14 7.30 13.64
CA ALA A 141 -7.02 7.53 14.55
C ALA A 141 -6.94 9.00 15.01
N PRO A 142 -7.66 9.37 16.10
CA PRO A 142 -7.70 10.73 16.61
C PRO A 142 -6.29 11.26 16.89
N GLY A 143 -5.98 12.45 16.39
CA GLY A 143 -4.65 13.07 16.52
C GLY A 143 -3.66 12.70 15.41
N ARG A 144 -3.97 11.74 14.52
CA ARG A 144 -3.16 11.52 13.31
C ARG A 144 -3.62 12.41 12.18
N LEU A 145 -2.65 12.94 11.43
CA LEU A 145 -2.89 13.72 10.22
C LEU A 145 -2.27 13.00 9.04
N ARG A 146 -3.04 12.86 7.96
CA ARG A 146 -2.57 12.37 6.68
C ARG A 146 -2.43 13.55 5.73
N ALA A 147 -1.22 13.75 5.21
CA ALA A 147 -0.95 14.66 4.10
C ALA A 147 -0.82 13.85 2.80
N THR A 148 -1.48 14.29 1.74
CA THR A 148 -1.53 13.59 0.46
C THR A 148 -0.82 14.41 -0.62
N PHE A 149 -0.03 13.74 -1.44
CA PHE A 149 0.78 14.33 -2.50
C PHE A 149 0.53 13.60 -3.82
N ALA A 150 0.30 14.35 -4.89
CA ALA A 150 0.27 13.80 -6.23
C ALA A 150 1.67 13.85 -6.83
N PHE A 151 2.09 12.78 -7.49
CA PHE A 151 3.33 12.75 -8.27
C PHE A 151 3.07 12.38 -9.72
N GLU A 152 3.92 12.89 -10.60
CA GLU A 152 3.99 12.52 -12.01
C GLU A 152 5.46 12.33 -12.38
N GLY A 153 5.78 11.25 -13.08
CA GLY A 153 7.15 10.95 -13.47
C GLY A 153 7.29 9.85 -14.49
N ASP A 154 8.51 9.73 -14.99
CA ASP A 154 8.96 8.69 -15.91
C ASP A 154 9.70 7.63 -15.09
N PHE A 155 9.38 6.35 -15.26
CA PHE A 155 9.97 5.23 -14.52
C PHE A 155 10.53 4.19 -15.49
N TRP A 156 11.70 3.62 -15.19
CA TRP A 156 12.37 2.66 -16.09
C TRP A 156 13.13 1.59 -15.30
N PRO A 157 13.27 0.37 -15.85
CA PRO A 157 14.02 -0.68 -15.19
C PRO A 157 15.50 -0.31 -15.11
N VAL A 158 16.09 -0.48 -13.93
CA VAL A 158 17.54 -0.31 -13.69
C VAL A 158 18.31 -1.61 -14.02
N ARG A 159 17.60 -2.74 -14.06
CA ARG A 159 18.10 -4.04 -14.50
C ARG A 159 17.80 -4.27 -15.98
N PRO A 160 18.46 -5.23 -16.66
CA PRO A 160 18.14 -5.60 -18.03
C PRO A 160 16.63 -5.88 -18.19
N GLU A 161 16.06 -5.43 -19.30
CA GLU A 161 14.66 -5.67 -19.63
C GLU A 161 14.42 -7.18 -19.79
N GLU A 162 13.45 -7.72 -19.05
CA GLU A 162 12.97 -9.10 -19.23
C GLU A 162 11.80 -9.09 -20.22
N GLU A 163 11.74 -10.07 -21.12
CA GLU A 163 10.60 -10.21 -22.05
C GLU A 163 9.30 -10.46 -21.26
N GLY A 164 8.27 -9.65 -21.52
CA GLY A 164 6.98 -9.76 -20.85
C GLY A 164 5.94 -8.78 -21.39
N PRO A 165 4.67 -8.94 -21.03
CA PRO A 165 3.60 -8.03 -21.47
C PRO A 165 3.83 -6.61 -20.95
N ALA A 166 3.43 -5.60 -21.72
CA ALA A 166 3.48 -4.20 -21.31
C ALA A 166 2.70 -4.00 -20.00
N ILE A 167 3.34 -3.35 -19.03
CA ILE A 167 2.77 -3.15 -17.69
C ILE A 167 1.67 -2.09 -17.77
N ALA A 168 0.41 -2.53 -17.96
CA ALA A 168 -0.76 -1.64 -18.04
C ALA A 168 -1.16 -1.05 -16.67
N ALA A 169 -0.81 -1.73 -15.58
CA ALA A 169 -1.00 -1.25 -14.21
C ALA A 169 0.09 -1.84 -13.31
N ILE A 170 0.78 -0.99 -12.54
CA ILE A 170 1.62 -1.45 -11.45
C ILE A 170 0.72 -1.44 -10.21
N PRO A 171 0.41 -2.60 -9.61
CA PRO A 171 -0.26 -2.60 -8.32
C PRO A 171 0.69 -1.91 -7.33
N ALA A 172 0.41 -0.65 -7.02
CA ALA A 172 0.96 0.01 -5.85
C ALA A 172 0.57 -0.85 -4.64
N ARG A 173 1.47 -0.96 -3.65
CA ARG A 173 1.31 -1.83 -2.46
C ARG A 173 0.10 -1.41 -1.62
N LEU A 174 -1.11 -1.66 -2.09
CA LEU A 174 -2.35 -1.20 -1.52
C LEU A 174 -3.41 -2.25 -1.76
N VAL A 175 -3.33 -3.26 -0.91
CA VAL A 175 -4.51 -3.42 -0.08
C VAL A 175 -4.02 -3.25 1.34
N SER A 176 -4.27 -2.07 1.91
CA SER A 176 -4.35 -2.00 3.36
C SER A 176 -5.66 -2.66 3.74
N LEU A 177 -5.58 -3.70 4.55
CA LEU A 177 -6.73 -4.07 5.37
C LEU A 177 -7.17 -2.82 6.15
N PRO A 178 -8.49 -2.61 6.35
CA PRO A 178 -8.93 -1.56 7.24
C PRO A 178 -8.30 -1.79 8.63
N PRO A 179 -7.96 -0.71 9.37
CA PRO A 179 -7.61 -0.80 10.78
C PRO A 179 -8.84 -1.30 11.54
N GLY A 180 -8.92 -2.62 11.67
CA GLY A 180 -10.16 -3.29 12.01
C GLY A 180 -10.25 -4.75 11.59
N VAL A 181 -9.19 -5.38 11.04
CA VAL A 181 -9.07 -6.83 11.21
C VAL A 181 -9.00 -7.07 12.71
N PRO A 182 -10.00 -7.75 13.30
CA PRO A 182 -9.98 -7.95 14.73
C PRO A 182 -8.78 -8.83 15.05
N ASP A 183 -7.82 -8.28 15.79
CA ASP A 183 -6.91 -9.13 16.55
C ASP A 183 -7.79 -9.96 17.50
N ASP A 184 -7.49 -11.26 17.63
CA ASP A 184 -8.27 -12.24 18.40
C ASP A 184 -9.64 -12.64 17.84
N LEU A 185 -9.76 -12.87 16.52
CA LEU A 185 -10.93 -13.58 15.98
C LEU A 185 -11.06 -14.97 16.62
N VAL A 186 -12.16 -15.17 17.35
CA VAL A 186 -12.49 -16.47 17.98
C VAL A 186 -13.70 -17.08 17.30
N ALA A 187 -13.55 -18.34 16.89
CA ALA A 187 -14.64 -19.18 16.42
C ALA A 187 -14.85 -20.38 17.34
N ARG A 188 -16.04 -20.97 17.34
CA ARG A 188 -16.33 -22.23 18.06
C ARG A 188 -16.63 -23.33 17.06
N ALA A 189 -16.14 -24.54 17.29
CA ALA A 189 -16.48 -25.69 16.47
C ALA A 189 -17.99 -25.95 16.49
N GLY A 190 -18.56 -26.27 15.32
CA GLY A 190 -20.01 -26.38 15.11
C GLY A 190 -20.78 -25.05 15.25
N GLY A 191 -20.09 -23.94 15.48
CA GLY A 191 -20.68 -22.60 15.57
C GLY A 191 -21.03 -21.99 14.21
N PRO A 192 -21.60 -20.77 14.21
CA PRO A 192 -21.95 -20.07 12.99
C PRO A 192 -20.72 -19.67 12.16
N ASP A 193 -20.96 -19.40 10.87
CA ASP A 193 -19.94 -18.84 9.97
C ASP A 193 -19.47 -17.47 10.48
N LEU A 194 -18.16 -17.27 10.47
CA LEU A 194 -17.52 -16.00 10.82
C LEU A 194 -17.33 -15.16 9.55
N LEU A 195 -17.86 -13.93 9.57
CA LEU A 195 -17.73 -12.97 8.47
C LEU A 195 -16.60 -12.00 8.75
N ILE A 196 -15.60 -11.97 7.87
CA ILE A 196 -14.40 -11.15 8.00
C ILE A 196 -14.41 -10.11 6.88
N PRO A 197 -14.71 -8.83 7.18
CA PRO A 197 -14.71 -7.78 6.18
C PRO A 197 -13.28 -7.38 5.80
N VAL A 198 -13.02 -7.29 4.51
CA VAL A 198 -11.76 -6.83 3.92
C VAL A 198 -12.09 -5.65 3.02
N ALA A 199 -11.84 -4.43 3.52
CA ALA A 199 -11.97 -3.23 2.71
C ALA A 199 -10.80 -3.11 1.73
N LEU A 200 -11.10 -2.72 0.51
CA LEU A 200 -10.17 -2.47 -0.58
C LEU A 200 -10.29 -1.01 -0.98
N ASP A 201 -9.15 -0.36 -1.19
CA ASP A 201 -9.15 0.90 -1.90
C ASP A 201 -9.31 0.63 -3.40
N LEU A 202 -10.55 0.72 -3.90
CA LEU A 202 -10.85 0.53 -5.31
C LEU A 202 -10.11 1.53 -6.22
N ARG A 203 -9.72 2.71 -5.70
CA ARG A 203 -8.95 3.72 -6.45
C ARG A 203 -7.52 3.26 -6.70
N ALA A 204 -6.99 2.37 -5.86
CA ALA A 204 -5.65 1.80 -5.98
C ALA A 204 -5.57 0.63 -6.98
N LEU A 205 -6.71 0.10 -7.45
CA LEU A 205 -6.78 -1.20 -8.15
C LEU A 205 -6.91 -1.11 -9.67
N GLY A 206 -6.86 0.08 -10.27
CA GLY A 206 -6.93 0.26 -11.72
C GLY A 206 -8.29 -0.14 -12.32
N ALA A 207 -8.35 -0.32 -13.64
CA ALA A 207 -9.60 -0.40 -14.41
C ALA A 207 -10.28 -1.80 -14.48
N GLY A 208 -9.81 -2.79 -13.72
CA GLY A 208 -10.42 -4.14 -13.70
C GLY A 208 -11.25 -4.37 -12.44
N PRO A 209 -12.34 -5.19 -12.47
CA PRO A 209 -13.06 -5.55 -11.26
C PRO A 209 -12.13 -6.37 -10.35
N PRO A 210 -11.71 -5.85 -9.18
CA PRO A 210 -10.75 -6.55 -8.34
C PRO A 210 -11.40 -7.80 -7.76
N ARG A 211 -10.62 -8.89 -7.68
CA ARG A 211 -11.08 -10.12 -7.05
C ARG A 211 -10.23 -10.46 -5.84
N VAL A 212 -10.85 -10.41 -4.68
CA VAL A 212 -10.26 -10.89 -3.44
C VAL A 212 -10.34 -12.40 -3.42
N VAL A 213 -9.23 -13.05 -3.10
CA VAL A 213 -9.14 -14.49 -2.97
C VAL A 213 -8.51 -14.84 -1.63
N ALA A 214 -8.94 -15.93 -1.00
CA ALA A 214 -8.36 -16.39 0.25
C ALA A 214 -8.13 -17.90 0.27
N ARG A 215 -7.17 -18.35 1.09
CA ARG A 215 -6.94 -19.78 1.34
C ARG A 215 -6.59 -20.05 2.80
N LEU A 216 -6.88 -21.25 3.26
CA LEU A 216 -6.50 -21.70 4.60
C LEU A 216 -5.03 -22.13 4.66
N ARG A 217 -4.40 -21.80 5.77
CA ARG A 217 -3.05 -22.16 6.20
C ARG A 217 -3.15 -22.68 7.65
N GLY A 218 -2.31 -23.64 8.04
CA GLY A 218 -2.28 -24.16 9.42
C GLY A 218 -2.94 -25.53 9.62
N ALA A 219 -3.14 -25.90 10.89
CA ALA A 219 -3.41 -27.27 11.35
C ALA A 219 -4.79 -27.82 10.96
N THR A 220 -4.90 -29.15 10.86
CA THR A 220 -6.09 -29.86 10.35
C THR A 220 -6.97 -30.40 11.47
N PRO A 221 -8.33 -30.28 11.40
CA PRO A 221 -9.10 -29.56 10.39
C PRO A 221 -9.20 -28.05 10.74
N PRO A 222 -8.84 -27.14 9.82
CA PRO A 222 -8.88 -25.71 10.10
C PRO A 222 -10.26 -25.08 9.88
N GLY A 223 -11.27 -25.85 9.47
CA GLY A 223 -12.55 -25.33 8.97
C GLY A 223 -12.58 -25.28 7.43
N SER A 224 -13.41 -24.41 6.86
CA SER A 224 -13.53 -24.22 5.41
C SER A 224 -13.81 -22.76 5.04
N LEU A 225 -13.47 -22.39 3.80
CA LEU A 225 -13.76 -21.07 3.22
C LEU A 225 -14.82 -21.24 2.12
N PRO A 226 -16.12 -21.17 2.46
CA PRO A 226 -17.18 -21.16 1.44
C PRO A 226 -17.12 -19.86 0.63
N GLY A 227 -17.08 -19.99 -0.69
CA GLY A 227 -17.04 -18.88 -1.64
C GLY A 227 -16.97 -19.39 -3.07
N ASP A 228 -16.62 -18.53 -4.02
CA ASP A 228 -16.62 -18.87 -5.44
C ASP A 228 -15.22 -19.26 -5.94
N PRO A 229 -14.96 -20.55 -6.23
CA PRO A 229 -13.68 -20.98 -6.78
C PRO A 229 -13.54 -20.67 -8.29
N ALA A 230 -14.63 -20.33 -9.00
CA ALA A 230 -14.64 -20.24 -10.45
C ALA A 230 -13.78 -19.07 -10.93
N GLY A 231 -12.56 -19.34 -11.43
CA GLY A 231 -11.60 -18.33 -11.86
C GLY A 231 -10.68 -17.81 -10.75
N ALA A 232 -10.72 -18.40 -9.55
CA ALA A 232 -9.70 -18.20 -8.54
C ALA A 232 -8.44 -19.03 -8.88
N PRO A 233 -7.24 -18.57 -8.51
CA PRO A 233 -6.03 -19.37 -8.65
C PRO A 233 -6.11 -20.71 -7.87
N PRO A 234 -5.37 -21.76 -8.27
CA PRO A 234 -5.43 -23.05 -7.61
C PRO A 234 -5.19 -22.97 -6.10
N GLY A 235 -6.09 -23.58 -5.32
CA GLY A 235 -6.01 -23.59 -3.85
C GLY A 235 -6.53 -22.32 -3.17
N PHE A 236 -7.13 -21.39 -3.92
CA PHE A 236 -7.82 -20.22 -3.39
C PHE A 236 -9.32 -20.26 -3.66
N THR A 237 -10.08 -19.61 -2.78
CA THR A 237 -11.51 -19.31 -2.94
C THR A 237 -11.68 -17.83 -3.21
N GLY A 238 -12.51 -17.45 -4.18
CA GLY A 238 -12.82 -16.05 -4.49
C GLY A 238 -13.98 -15.50 -3.69
N PHE A 239 -13.89 -14.21 -3.39
CA PHE A 239 -14.91 -13.44 -2.69
C PHE A 239 -15.25 -12.17 -3.50
N PRO A 240 -16.54 -11.90 -3.75
CA PRO A 240 -16.95 -10.70 -4.45
C PRO A 240 -16.66 -9.47 -3.60
N VAL A 241 -16.30 -8.38 -4.27
CA VAL A 241 -16.14 -7.05 -3.69
C VAL A 241 -17.43 -6.28 -3.98
N ASP A 242 -18.04 -5.69 -2.95
CA ASP A 242 -19.23 -4.86 -3.13
C ASP A 242 -18.89 -3.46 -3.67
N ALA A 243 -19.93 -2.65 -3.92
CA ALA A 243 -19.79 -1.31 -4.52
C ALA A 243 -19.02 -0.35 -3.60
N GLU A 244 -19.01 -0.63 -2.30
CA GLU A 244 -18.28 0.09 -1.26
C GLU A 244 -16.81 -0.36 -1.16
N GLY A 245 -16.39 -1.34 -1.97
CA GLY A 245 -15.03 -1.85 -1.96
C GLY A 245 -14.75 -2.89 -0.89
N ILE A 246 -15.77 -3.53 -0.31
CA ILE A 246 -15.62 -4.48 0.78
C ILE A 246 -15.82 -5.91 0.26
N ALA A 247 -14.82 -6.77 0.47
CA ALA A 247 -14.96 -8.21 0.32
C ALA A 247 -15.31 -8.85 1.67
N ARG A 248 -16.35 -9.68 1.72
CA ARG A 248 -16.73 -10.42 2.93
C ARG A 248 -16.19 -11.85 2.84
N ILE A 249 -15.08 -12.13 3.52
CA ILE A 249 -14.53 -13.48 3.62
C ILE A 249 -15.34 -14.27 4.64
N VAL A 250 -15.83 -15.44 4.23
CA VAL A 250 -16.60 -16.32 5.10
C VAL A 250 -15.69 -17.44 5.59
N PHE A 251 -15.51 -17.55 6.89
CA PHE A 251 -14.82 -18.66 7.54
C PHE A 251 -15.83 -19.55 8.26
N ARG A 252 -15.94 -20.81 7.84
CA ARG A 252 -16.78 -21.82 8.47
C ARG A 252 -15.94 -22.68 9.41
N PRO A 253 -16.18 -22.64 10.73
CA PRO A 253 -15.45 -23.47 11.68
C PRO A 253 -15.68 -24.98 11.41
N PRO A 254 -14.76 -25.86 11.81
CA PRO A 254 -14.98 -27.30 11.73
C PRO A 254 -16.16 -27.74 12.61
N ALA A 255 -16.84 -28.83 12.26
CA ALA A 255 -18.00 -29.31 13.02
C ALA A 255 -17.65 -29.76 14.45
N THR A 256 -16.44 -30.32 14.64
CA THR A 256 -15.94 -30.81 15.92
C THR A 256 -14.45 -30.53 16.03
N LEU A 257 -13.96 -30.25 17.23
CA LEU A 257 -12.55 -30.03 17.50
C LEU A 257 -12.18 -30.59 18.88
N ALA A 258 -11.05 -31.30 18.98
CA ALA A 258 -10.63 -31.98 20.22
C ALA A 258 -9.86 -31.07 21.20
N ALA A 259 -9.19 -30.05 20.67
CA ALA A 259 -8.41 -29.08 21.44
C ALA A 259 -8.37 -27.75 20.67
N PRO A 260 -8.13 -26.60 21.34
CA PRO A 260 -8.01 -25.31 20.66
C PRO A 260 -7.01 -25.35 19.50
N ALA A 261 -7.35 -24.72 18.38
CA ALA A 261 -6.52 -24.68 17.17
C ALA A 261 -6.46 -23.27 16.58
N HIS A 262 -5.48 -23.04 15.71
CA HIS A 262 -5.34 -21.80 14.95
C HIS A 262 -5.52 -22.08 13.45
N ALA A 263 -6.42 -21.33 12.81
CA ALA A 263 -6.62 -21.32 11.37
C ALA A 263 -6.05 -20.01 10.81
N GLY A 264 -5.01 -20.09 9.98
CA GLY A 264 -4.50 -18.97 9.21
C GLY A 264 -5.31 -18.81 7.92
N ILE A 265 -5.76 -17.61 7.61
CA ILE A 265 -6.47 -17.28 6.37
C ILE A 265 -5.56 -16.32 5.61
N GLN A 266 -4.90 -16.83 4.58
CA GLN A 266 -4.10 -15.99 3.68
C GLN A 266 -5.02 -15.31 2.68
N VAL A 267 -5.06 -13.97 2.73
CA VAL A 267 -5.84 -13.11 1.84
C VAL A 267 -4.92 -12.56 0.75
N ALA A 268 -5.37 -12.58 -0.50
CA ALA A 268 -4.63 -12.12 -1.67
C ALA A 268 -5.57 -11.44 -2.68
N LEU A 269 -4.99 -10.64 -3.58
CA LEU A 269 -5.66 -10.22 -4.82
C LEU A 269 -5.31 -11.18 -5.95
N ALA A 270 -6.31 -11.59 -6.73
CA ALA A 270 -6.06 -12.28 -7.99
C ALA A 270 -5.96 -11.26 -9.13
N GLY A 271 -4.80 -11.22 -9.79
CA GLY A 271 -4.58 -10.42 -11.00
C GLY A 271 -5.02 -11.12 -12.27
N ALA A 272 -5.09 -10.38 -13.38
CA ALA A 272 -5.18 -10.97 -14.72
C ALA A 272 -3.94 -11.84 -14.96
N GLY A 273 -4.13 -13.15 -15.19
CA GLY A 273 -3.02 -14.08 -15.47
C GLY A 273 -2.62 -15.07 -14.36
N ARG A 274 -3.51 -15.36 -13.39
CA ARG A 274 -3.30 -16.37 -12.31
C ARG A 274 -2.24 -16.02 -11.24
N SER A 275 -1.64 -14.83 -11.29
CA SER A 275 -0.77 -14.35 -10.21
C SER A 275 -1.61 -13.87 -9.02
N THR A 276 -1.12 -14.15 -7.81
CA THR A 276 -1.72 -13.65 -6.56
C THR A 276 -0.78 -12.66 -5.89
N VAL A 277 -1.29 -11.48 -5.51
CA VAL A 277 -0.57 -10.54 -4.66
C VAL A 277 -1.03 -10.76 -3.22
N PRO A 278 -0.17 -11.24 -2.30
CA PRO A 278 -0.57 -11.44 -0.92
C PRO A 278 -0.89 -10.09 -0.27
N LEU A 279 -2.00 -10.03 0.45
CA LEU A 279 -2.43 -8.84 1.18
C LEU A 279 -2.17 -8.99 2.67
N ALA A 280 -2.55 -10.14 3.23
CA ALA A 280 -2.51 -10.37 4.66
C ALA A 280 -2.62 -11.85 5.02
N GLU A 281 -2.38 -12.13 6.30
CA GLU A 281 -2.73 -13.39 6.95
C GLU A 281 -3.55 -13.07 8.20
N ILE A 282 -4.76 -13.64 8.27
CA ILE A 282 -5.69 -13.46 9.39
C ILE A 282 -5.69 -14.74 10.22
N VAL A 283 -5.45 -14.64 11.52
CA VAL A 283 -5.44 -15.80 12.41
C VAL A 283 -6.74 -15.89 13.17
N VAL A 284 -7.44 -17.02 13.05
CA VAL A 284 -8.66 -17.32 13.80
C VAL A 284 -8.35 -18.40 14.83
N ARG A 285 -8.62 -18.13 16.11
CA ARG A 285 -8.55 -19.11 17.20
C ARG A 285 -9.86 -19.89 17.25
N VAL A 286 -9.81 -21.18 16.95
CA VAL A 286 -10.97 -22.08 17.01
C VAL A 286 -10.98 -22.79 18.36
N LEU A 287 -12.06 -22.61 19.10
CA LEU A 287 -12.32 -23.32 20.36
C LEU A 287 -13.18 -24.58 20.10
N PRO A 288 -13.03 -25.63 20.92
CA PRO A 288 -13.90 -26.80 20.91
C PRO A 288 -15.40 -26.47 21.05
#